data_AF-A0AAU9K2P8-F1
#
_entry.id   AF-A0AAU9K2P8-F1
#
_cell.length_a   1.000
_cell.length_b   1.000
_cell.length_c   1.000
_cell.angle_alpha   90.00
_cell.angle_beta   90.00
_cell.angle_gamma   90.00
#
_symmetry.space_group_name_H-M   'P 1'
#
loop_
_entity.id
_entity.type
_entity.pdbx_description
1 polymer ?
#
loop_
_entity_poly.entity_id
_entity_poly.type
_entity_poly.pdbx_seq_one_letter_code
_entity_poly.pdbx_strand_id
1 'polypeptide(L)'
;MKYKFEISILEVQGLAQGPYEYKIALDSMEQRLYDTDTFEIYGQGNFSLGIYRSNGEVFGFKLPMKLLHGHKSHWFPLGCPYLELDSVEEEFSDPRVLLSITEISVLSPVIERREISEYSLPSTPEIIRTPQNQSQFDTKDQVSAPVKGALMDSIQLELEQKELFCNHVKDLLYASKQEVNKLREVCEGLREQLKKCINDFEEKEKIYINELKEAKVKTICTEEKCLALEVEITKIRNQNSMLKNQISMGQIFSTNIEPKVDLACMLRESEQKRKEIQEELKNAHLRIEANKANDNANSQLHLENQALVNKLNSLAEKLKNDELKNLVQKSDSQRKIEELTAKVQQLENENKAIAQSSQDVSEENYQLKEALDQLRVTLIRQEEENNDLTYQVQTLSEKSAKNLKLDHIDYELKGYLQRLGIKNPFNKISEGVYNFGNKRVSISLRNGAPVIRVGGGYMFIEEFLKVYSLQGKKKADEEENTPKRSRSSEPKLGKSKTVMVFSKEDIENFANASNVSDLMNSSGTLESISKENKIASAFKAKILEQIPKQQTRDFTPVSNRRTPRF
;
A
#
# COMPACT_ATOMS: atom_id res chain seq x y z
N MET A 1 -7.60 -16.55 -4.96
CA MET A 1 -6.38 -17.22 -5.45
C MET A 1 -5.31 -16.17 -5.58
N LYS A 2 -4.07 -16.42 -5.15
CA LYS A 2 -2.98 -15.44 -5.34
C LYS A 2 -2.52 -15.55 -6.80
N TYR A 3 -2.58 -14.44 -7.53
CA TYR A 3 -2.16 -14.41 -8.94
C TYR A 3 -0.71 -14.00 -9.03
N LYS A 4 0.04 -14.65 -9.94
CA LYS A 4 1.40 -14.25 -10.32
C LYS A 4 1.42 -13.87 -11.80
N PHE A 5 1.69 -12.60 -12.07
CA PHE A 5 1.86 -12.09 -13.43
C PHE A 5 3.26 -11.51 -13.61
N GLU A 6 3.78 -11.67 -14.81
CA GLU A 6 4.93 -10.94 -15.33
C GLU A 6 4.42 -9.96 -16.37
N ILE A 7 4.60 -8.67 -16.13
CA ILE A 7 4.08 -7.61 -16.98
C ILE A 7 5.25 -6.81 -17.54
N SER A 8 5.20 -6.47 -18.83
CA SER A 8 6.20 -5.65 -19.51
C SER A 8 5.51 -4.50 -20.25
N ILE A 9 6.08 -3.30 -20.19
CA ILE A 9 5.59 -2.14 -20.94
C ILE A 9 6.20 -2.19 -22.34
N LEU A 10 5.40 -2.48 -23.36
CA LEU A 10 5.88 -2.62 -24.73
C LEU A 10 5.95 -1.27 -25.45
N GLU A 11 4.88 -0.49 -25.38
CA GLU A 11 4.75 0.74 -26.15
C GLU A 11 3.84 1.75 -25.43
N VAL A 12 4.16 3.04 -25.55
CA VAL A 12 3.30 4.13 -25.05
C VAL A 12 2.97 5.06 -26.21
N GLN A 13 1.68 5.26 -26.49
CA GLN A 13 1.17 6.11 -27.56
C GLN A 13 0.41 7.32 -26.98
N GLY A 14 0.42 8.43 -27.73
CA GLY A 14 -0.31 9.65 -27.38
C GLY A 14 0.35 10.55 -26.33
N LEU A 15 1.52 10.17 -25.80
CA LEU A 15 2.29 11.03 -24.89
C LEU A 15 3.40 11.79 -25.65
N ALA A 16 3.62 13.05 -25.28
CA ALA A 16 4.64 13.91 -25.90
C ALA A 16 6.05 13.47 -25.50
N GLN A 17 6.88 13.07 -26.48
CA GLN A 17 8.26 12.57 -26.30
C GLN A 17 9.00 13.20 -25.09
N GLY A 18 9.49 12.34 -24.19
CA GLY A 18 10.24 12.72 -23.01
C GLY A 18 10.67 11.50 -22.17
N PRO A 19 11.61 11.67 -21.23
CA PRO A 19 11.91 10.64 -20.26
C PRO A 19 10.71 10.47 -19.33
N TYR A 20 10.20 9.24 -19.25
CA TYR A 20 9.11 8.88 -18.35
C TYR A 20 9.64 8.00 -17.24
N GLU A 21 9.15 8.23 -16.02
CA GLU A 21 9.29 7.28 -14.92
C GLU A 21 7.97 6.52 -14.77
N TYR A 22 8.05 5.20 -14.64
CA TYR A 22 6.87 4.36 -14.45
C TYR A 22 6.76 4.01 -12.97
N LYS A 23 5.60 4.26 -12.37
CA LYS A 23 5.28 3.82 -11.01
C LYS A 23 4.25 2.73 -11.10
N ILE A 24 4.53 1.63 -10.43
CA ILE A 24 3.65 0.48 -10.40
C ILE A 24 3.27 0.25 -8.95
N ALA A 25 1.98 0.15 -8.67
CA ALA A 25 1.52 -0.15 -7.33
C ALA A 25 0.49 -1.28 -7.33
N LEU A 26 0.65 -2.18 -6.37
CA LEU A 26 -0.28 -3.25 -6.05
C LEU A 26 -0.69 -3.13 -4.58
N ASP A 27 -1.92 -2.68 -4.34
CA ASP A 27 -2.49 -2.40 -3.01
C ASP A 27 -1.56 -1.59 -2.08
N SER A 28 -0.62 -2.26 -1.40
CA SER A 28 0.34 -1.70 -0.43
C SER A 28 1.81 -1.75 -0.87
N MET A 29 2.13 -2.34 -2.03
CA MET A 29 3.49 -2.33 -2.60
C MET A 29 3.57 -1.32 -3.72
N GLU A 30 4.60 -0.46 -3.69
CA GLU A 30 4.93 0.47 -4.76
C GLU A 30 6.35 0.20 -5.27
N GLN A 31 6.52 0.18 -6.59
CA GLN A 31 7.82 0.05 -7.24
C GLN A 31 7.96 1.14 -8.31
N ARG A 32 9.11 1.82 -8.33
CA ARG A 32 9.46 2.79 -9.37
C ARG A 32 10.39 2.11 -10.37
N LEU A 33 10.09 2.26 -11.65
CA LEU A 33 10.85 1.73 -12.77
C LEU A 33 11.30 2.89 -13.65
N TYR A 34 12.57 2.87 -14.03
CA TYR A 34 13.18 3.92 -14.86
C TYR A 34 13.25 3.53 -16.35
N ASP A 35 12.90 2.29 -16.70
CA ASP A 35 12.92 1.74 -18.06
C ASP A 35 11.70 0.81 -18.31
N THR A 36 11.54 0.36 -19.56
CA THR A 36 10.51 -0.61 -20.02
C THR A 36 10.77 -2.04 -19.53
N ASP A 37 11.15 -2.17 -18.26
CA ASP A 37 11.53 -3.44 -17.67
C ASP A 37 10.30 -4.33 -17.43
N THR A 38 10.56 -5.63 -17.49
CA THR A 38 9.63 -6.68 -17.07
C THR A 38 9.59 -6.76 -15.55
N PHE A 39 8.39 -6.82 -14.96
CA PHE A 39 8.21 -6.89 -13.51
C PHE A 39 7.22 -7.99 -13.11
N GLU A 40 7.51 -8.64 -11.99
CA GLU A 40 6.65 -9.68 -11.42
C GLU A 40 5.75 -9.12 -10.32
N ILE A 41 4.45 -9.39 -10.40
CA ILE A 41 3.47 -8.96 -9.40
C ILE A 41 2.74 -10.16 -8.81
N TYR A 42 2.57 -10.09 -7.48
CA TYR A 42 1.94 -11.13 -6.66
C TYR A 42 0.82 -10.53 -5.81
N GLY A 43 -0.42 -11.02 -5.94
CA GLY A 43 -1.46 -10.64 -4.99
C GLY A 43 -2.90 -10.83 -5.45
N GLN A 44 -3.82 -10.39 -4.60
CA GLN A 44 -5.25 -10.22 -4.87
C GLN A 44 -5.55 -8.76 -4.58
N GLY A 45 -5.72 -7.95 -5.62
CA GLY A 45 -5.72 -6.51 -5.44
C GLY A 45 -5.99 -5.72 -6.71
N ASN A 46 -5.77 -4.42 -6.63
CA ASN A 46 -5.77 -3.55 -7.79
C ASN A 46 -4.34 -3.33 -8.28
N PHE A 47 -4.13 -3.59 -9.57
CA PHE A 47 -2.93 -3.18 -10.29
C PHE A 47 -3.10 -1.72 -10.69
N SER A 48 -2.10 -0.89 -10.42
CA SER A 48 -2.06 0.49 -10.89
C SER A 48 -0.74 0.79 -11.57
N LEU A 49 -0.83 1.48 -12.69
CA LEU A 49 0.30 1.96 -13.48
C LEU A 49 0.18 3.47 -13.64
N GLY A 50 1.16 4.20 -13.11
CA GLY A 50 1.31 5.64 -13.25
C GLY A 50 2.55 5.98 -14.08
N ILE A 51 2.44 7.03 -14.89
CA ILE A 51 3.51 7.57 -15.72
C ILE A 51 3.81 8.99 -15.26
N TYR A 52 5.06 9.23 -14.90
CA TYR A 52 5.54 10.46 -14.27
C TYR A 52 6.51 11.19 -15.21
N ARG A 53 6.47 12.51 -15.18
CA ARG A 53 7.43 13.39 -15.88
C ARG A 53 7.90 14.46 -14.90
N SER A 54 9.21 14.55 -14.69
CA SER A 54 9.86 15.63 -13.93
C SER A 54 9.18 15.90 -12.57
N ASN A 55 8.97 14.85 -11.78
CA ASN A 55 8.35 14.86 -10.42
C ASN A 55 6.84 15.14 -10.34
N GLY A 56 6.14 15.24 -11.48
CA GLY A 56 4.68 15.31 -11.53
C GLY A 56 4.08 14.04 -12.13
N GLU A 57 3.01 13.54 -11.51
CA GLU A 57 2.20 12.46 -12.09
C GLU A 57 1.45 13.02 -13.30
N VAL A 58 1.60 12.36 -14.45
CA VAL A 58 1.01 12.85 -15.69
C VAL A 58 -0.21 12.03 -16.06
N PHE A 59 -0.09 10.71 -16.11
CA PHE A 59 -1.19 9.84 -16.50
C PHE A 59 -1.11 8.48 -15.82
N GLY A 60 -2.23 7.79 -15.66
CA GLY A 60 -2.25 6.42 -15.15
C GLY A 60 -3.62 5.76 -15.21
N PHE A 61 -3.65 4.48 -14.85
CA PHE A 61 -4.89 3.74 -14.62
C PHE A 61 -4.75 2.77 -13.46
N LYS A 62 -5.90 2.29 -12.97
CA LYS A 62 -6.03 1.29 -11.92
C LYS A 62 -7.07 0.26 -12.34
N LEU A 63 -6.74 -1.02 -12.24
CA LEU A 63 -7.66 -2.11 -12.59
C LEU A 63 -7.56 -3.26 -11.58
N PRO A 64 -8.65 -3.99 -11.33
CA PRO A 64 -8.60 -5.23 -10.55
C PRO A 64 -7.73 -6.30 -11.24
N MET A 65 -6.80 -6.93 -10.51
CA MET A 65 -5.88 -7.95 -11.04
C MET A 65 -6.58 -9.12 -11.76
N LYS A 66 -7.81 -9.45 -11.34
CA LYS A 66 -8.64 -10.49 -11.98
C LYS A 66 -8.93 -10.20 -13.46
N LEU A 67 -8.88 -8.94 -13.89
CA LEU A 67 -9.11 -8.53 -15.27
C LEU A 67 -7.89 -8.73 -16.17
N LEU A 68 -6.70 -8.99 -15.61
CA LEU A 68 -5.50 -9.27 -16.40
C LEU A 68 -5.47 -10.72 -16.93
N HIS A 69 -6.31 -11.61 -16.39
CA HIS A 69 -6.35 -13.00 -16.85
C HIS A 69 -6.83 -13.15 -18.28
N GLY A 70 -6.16 -14.03 -19.02
CA GLY A 70 -6.49 -14.33 -20.41
C GLY A 70 -5.99 -13.30 -21.42
N HIS A 71 -5.52 -12.13 -20.97
CA HIS A 71 -4.92 -11.12 -21.84
C HIS A 71 -3.41 -11.34 -21.91
N LYS A 72 -2.87 -11.64 -23.09
CA LYS A 72 -1.41 -11.76 -23.30
C LYS A 72 -0.74 -10.43 -23.61
N SER A 73 -1.47 -9.56 -24.30
CA SER A 73 -1.05 -8.22 -24.64
C SER A 73 -2.30 -7.37 -24.85
N HIS A 74 -2.39 -6.21 -24.19
CA HIS A 74 -3.57 -5.34 -24.29
C HIS A 74 -3.23 -3.86 -24.16
N TRP A 75 -3.96 -3.01 -24.88
CA TRP A 75 -3.86 -1.56 -24.80
C TRP A 75 -4.73 -1.01 -23.66
N PHE A 76 -4.12 -0.31 -22.72
CA PHE A 76 -4.81 0.32 -21.61
C PHE A 76 -4.81 1.84 -21.79
N PRO A 77 -5.96 2.52 -21.60
CA PRO A 77 -6.04 3.96 -21.66
C PRO A 77 -5.31 4.62 -20.49
N LEU A 78 -4.74 5.79 -20.73
CA LEU A 78 -4.02 6.59 -19.74
C LEU A 78 -4.84 7.84 -19.41
N GLY A 79 -5.28 7.99 -18.16
CA GLY A 79 -6.07 9.12 -17.69
C GLY A 79 -5.30 10.05 -16.75
N CYS A 80 -5.72 11.32 -16.67
CA CYS A 80 -5.30 12.26 -15.64
C CYS A 80 -6.54 12.93 -15.03
N PRO A 81 -6.96 12.60 -13.80
CA PRO A 81 -6.35 11.67 -12.82
C PRO A 81 -6.46 10.19 -13.25
N TYR A 82 -5.94 9.27 -12.42
CA TYR A 82 -6.02 7.81 -12.67
C TYR A 82 -7.40 7.38 -13.14
N LEU A 83 -7.42 6.66 -14.27
CA LEU A 83 -8.64 6.02 -14.74
C LEU A 83 -8.88 4.72 -13.95
N GLU A 84 -10.02 4.59 -13.29
CA GLU A 84 -10.45 3.31 -12.71
C GLU A 84 -11.12 2.47 -13.81
N LEU A 85 -10.53 1.32 -14.12
CA LEU A 85 -11.00 0.41 -15.16
C LEU A 85 -11.71 -0.79 -14.53
N ASP A 86 -13.02 -0.89 -14.79
CA ASP A 86 -13.85 -2.03 -14.39
C ASP A 86 -13.89 -3.15 -15.45
N SER A 87 -13.46 -2.84 -16.68
CA SER A 87 -13.40 -3.74 -17.83
C SER A 87 -12.18 -3.44 -18.70
N VAL A 88 -11.78 -4.42 -19.51
CA VAL A 88 -10.71 -4.30 -20.49
C VAL A 88 -11.39 -4.10 -21.86
N GLU A 89 -11.74 -2.86 -22.20
CA GLU A 89 -12.39 -2.57 -23.50
C GLU A 89 -11.34 -2.47 -24.62
N GLU A 90 -11.78 -2.62 -25.89
CA GLU A 90 -10.88 -2.70 -27.05
C GLU A 90 -10.68 -1.36 -27.78
N GLU A 91 -11.55 -0.37 -27.57
CA GLU A 91 -11.53 0.90 -28.31
C GLU A 91 -11.31 2.10 -27.38
N PHE A 92 -10.09 2.63 -27.38
CA PHE A 92 -9.76 3.84 -26.63
C PHE A 92 -9.01 4.88 -27.47
N SER A 93 -9.36 6.14 -27.25
CA SER A 93 -8.62 7.30 -27.73
C SER A 93 -7.30 7.49 -26.97
N ASP A 94 -6.27 7.97 -27.65
CA ASP A 94 -4.98 8.34 -27.06
C ASP A 94 -5.13 9.33 -25.87
N PRO A 95 -4.29 9.26 -24.81
CA PRO A 95 -3.09 8.42 -24.68
C PRO A 95 -3.34 7.01 -24.12
N ARG A 96 -2.48 6.06 -24.47
CA ARG A 96 -2.60 4.63 -24.11
C ARG A 96 -1.24 3.93 -24.00
N VAL A 97 -1.21 2.82 -23.26
CA VAL A 97 -0.02 1.98 -23.06
C VAL A 97 -0.31 0.52 -23.38
N LEU A 98 0.59 -0.12 -24.12
CA LEU A 98 0.54 -1.53 -24.44
C LEU A 98 1.32 -2.32 -23.40
N LEU A 99 0.62 -3.20 -22.69
CA LEU A 99 1.25 -4.10 -21.72
C LEU A 99 1.27 -5.53 -22.27
N SER A 100 2.42 -6.18 -22.21
CA SER A 100 2.52 -7.64 -22.33
C SER A 100 2.33 -8.25 -20.96
N ILE A 101 1.45 -9.23 -20.84
CA ILE A 101 1.07 -9.87 -19.58
C ILE A 101 1.27 -11.38 -19.75
N THR A 102 2.18 -11.95 -18.96
CA THR A 102 2.45 -13.38 -18.89
C THR A 102 2.00 -13.90 -17.54
N GLU A 103 0.99 -14.77 -17.53
CA GLU A 103 0.55 -15.44 -16.32
C GLU A 103 1.51 -16.59 -15.99
N ILE A 104 2.35 -16.42 -14.96
CA ILE A 104 3.38 -17.39 -14.61
C ILE A 104 2.79 -18.60 -13.88
N SER A 105 1.75 -18.40 -13.06
CA SER A 105 0.91 -19.48 -12.51
C SER A 105 -0.20 -18.90 -11.63
N VAL A 106 -1.38 -19.53 -11.69
CA VAL A 106 -2.30 -19.53 -10.56
C VAL A 106 -1.61 -20.38 -9.50
N LEU A 107 -1.03 -19.74 -8.49
CA LEU A 107 -0.63 -20.48 -7.29
C LEU A 107 -1.92 -21.13 -6.78
N SER A 108 -2.04 -22.44 -7.01
CA SER A 108 -3.02 -23.28 -6.32
C SER A 108 -2.95 -22.83 -4.87
N PRO A 109 -4.08 -22.50 -4.20
CA PRO A 109 -4.03 -22.01 -2.84
C PRO A 109 -3.16 -23.01 -2.10
N VAL A 110 -1.95 -22.58 -1.75
CA VAL A 110 -1.13 -23.31 -0.81
C VAL A 110 -2.08 -23.39 0.34
N ILE A 111 -2.61 -24.59 0.58
CA ILE A 111 -3.28 -24.88 1.82
C ILE A 111 -2.16 -24.56 2.79
N GLU A 112 -2.21 -23.36 3.35
CA GLU A 112 -1.44 -22.99 4.51
C GLU A 112 -1.94 -23.99 5.54
N ARG A 113 -1.35 -25.19 5.50
CA ARG A 113 -1.14 -25.97 6.69
C ARG A 113 -0.39 -24.97 7.54
N ARG A 114 -1.15 -24.25 8.37
CA ARG A 114 -0.64 -23.81 9.64
C ARG A 114 -0.01 -25.07 10.20
N GLU A 115 1.30 -25.16 10.09
CA GLU A 115 2.10 -25.90 11.01
C GLU A 115 1.83 -25.23 12.35
N ILE A 116 0.65 -25.54 12.92
CA ILE A 116 0.55 -25.72 14.34
C ILE A 116 1.66 -26.74 14.56
N SER A 117 2.74 -26.29 15.17
CA SER A 117 3.79 -27.12 15.70
C SER A 117 3.14 -28.03 16.75
N GLU A 118 2.42 -29.04 16.27
CA GLU A 118 2.34 -30.32 16.93
C GLU A 118 3.78 -30.82 16.93
N TYR A 119 4.53 -30.36 17.94
CA TYR A 119 5.51 -31.20 18.60
C TYR A 119 4.74 -32.43 19.13
N SER A 120 4.34 -33.31 18.22
CA SER A 120 4.24 -34.72 18.53
C SER A 120 5.66 -35.14 18.85
N LEU A 121 5.97 -35.07 20.16
CA LEU A 121 7.05 -35.82 20.76
C LEU A 121 7.12 -37.17 20.06
N PRO A 122 8.30 -37.62 19.58
CA PRO A 122 8.42 -38.97 19.10
C PRO A 122 7.85 -39.87 20.19
N SER A 123 6.79 -40.60 19.84
CA SER A 123 6.21 -41.62 20.68
C SER A 123 7.36 -42.37 21.31
N THR A 124 7.40 -42.30 22.65
CA THR A 124 8.30 -43.01 23.55
C THR A 124 8.82 -44.29 22.89
N PRO A 125 10.14 -44.56 22.93
CA PRO A 125 10.69 -45.78 22.34
C PRO A 125 9.85 -46.96 22.81
N GLU A 126 9.32 -47.72 21.86
CA GLU A 126 8.58 -48.94 22.14
C GLU A 126 9.37 -49.71 23.19
N ILE A 127 8.78 -49.83 24.38
CA ILE A 127 9.23 -50.76 25.40
C ILE A 127 9.34 -52.09 24.69
N ILE A 128 10.59 -52.53 24.49
CA ILE A 128 10.97 -53.85 24.01
C ILE A 128 10.06 -54.84 24.73
N ARG A 129 9.07 -55.36 24.01
CA ARG A 129 8.22 -56.42 24.54
C ARG A 129 9.14 -57.61 24.72
N THR A 130 9.53 -57.85 25.96
CA THR A 130 10.16 -59.09 26.41
C THR A 130 9.42 -60.27 25.80
N PRO A 131 10.12 -61.22 25.15
CA PRO A 131 9.47 -62.39 24.58
C PRO A 131 8.78 -63.15 25.69
N GLN A 132 7.46 -63.34 25.55
CA GLN A 132 6.68 -64.29 26.33
C GLN A 132 7.16 -65.70 25.98
N ASN A 133 8.24 -66.14 26.64
CA ASN A 133 8.47 -67.53 26.90
C ASN A 133 7.41 -67.98 27.91
N GLN A 134 6.34 -68.60 27.40
CA GLN A 134 5.49 -69.48 28.19
C GLN A 134 6.31 -70.71 28.58
N SER A 135 7.17 -70.59 29.59
CA SER A 135 7.58 -71.73 30.40
C SER A 135 6.66 -71.79 31.61
N GLN A 136 5.88 -72.86 31.68
CA GLN A 136 5.23 -73.34 32.90
C GLN A 136 6.25 -73.38 34.03
N PHE A 137 6.14 -72.45 34.98
CA PHE A 137 6.66 -72.63 36.33
C PHE A 137 5.55 -72.20 37.30
N ASP A 138 4.81 -73.20 37.76
CA ASP A 138 4.06 -73.13 39.02
C ASP A 138 5.07 -72.87 40.14
N THR A 139 5.20 -71.61 40.55
CA THR A 139 5.72 -71.23 41.86
C THR A 139 4.66 -70.38 42.54
N LYS A 140 3.59 -71.06 42.97
CA LYS A 140 2.89 -70.63 44.16
C LYS A 140 3.88 -70.68 45.32
N ASP A 141 3.77 -69.66 46.16
CA ASP A 141 4.29 -69.57 47.51
C ASP A 141 5.56 -68.72 47.71
N GLN A 142 5.34 -67.69 48.54
CA GLN A 142 6.32 -66.88 49.28
C GLN A 142 6.95 -65.69 48.56
N VAL A 143 6.13 -64.71 48.16
CA VAL A 143 6.52 -63.30 48.34
C VAL A 143 5.71 -62.75 49.51
N SER A 144 6.43 -62.40 50.57
CA SER A 144 5.88 -61.96 51.84
C SER A 144 5.02 -60.69 51.67
N ALA A 145 3.88 -60.66 52.36
CA ALA A 145 2.93 -59.55 52.39
C ALA A 145 3.50 -58.12 52.65
N PRO A 146 4.67 -57.90 53.31
CA PRO A 146 5.16 -56.54 53.56
C PRO A 146 5.65 -55.81 52.29
N VAL A 147 6.11 -56.54 51.27
CA VAL A 147 6.75 -55.92 50.08
C VAL A 147 5.72 -55.26 49.15
N LYS A 148 4.49 -55.77 49.13
CA LYS A 148 3.41 -55.22 48.29
C LYS A 148 2.86 -53.91 48.85
N GLY A 149 2.87 -53.72 50.17
CA GLY A 149 2.48 -52.45 50.81
C GLY A 149 3.44 -51.32 50.45
N ALA A 150 4.75 -51.55 50.62
CA ALA A 150 5.77 -50.54 50.32
C ALA A 150 5.77 -50.09 48.84
N LEU A 151 5.47 -51.00 47.90
CA LEU A 151 5.37 -50.65 46.49
C LEU A 151 4.13 -49.79 46.19
N MET A 152 2.99 -50.09 46.81
CA MET A 152 1.76 -49.29 46.64
C MET A 152 1.93 -47.89 47.22
N ASP A 153 2.57 -47.77 48.39
CA ASP A 153 2.86 -46.47 49.01
C ASP A 153 3.80 -45.62 48.13
N SER A 154 4.80 -46.25 47.51
CA SER A 154 5.71 -45.56 46.57
C SER A 154 4.99 -45.06 45.31
N ILE A 155 4.08 -45.85 44.74
CA ILE A 155 3.30 -45.44 43.56
C ILE A 155 2.34 -44.30 43.92
N GLN A 156 1.73 -44.36 45.10
CA GLN A 156 0.81 -43.33 45.57
C GLN A 156 1.54 -42.00 45.78
N LEU A 157 2.74 -42.04 46.38
CA LEU A 157 3.58 -40.85 46.54
C LEU A 157 3.97 -40.23 45.19
N GLU A 158 4.31 -41.05 44.19
CA GLU A 158 4.64 -40.57 42.84
C GLU A 158 3.42 -39.93 42.14
N LEU A 159 2.23 -40.49 42.34
CA LEU A 159 0.98 -39.91 41.83
C LEU A 159 0.68 -38.56 42.47
N GLU A 160 0.83 -38.43 43.79
CA GLU A 160 0.65 -37.16 44.50
C GLU A 160 1.65 -36.10 44.02
N GLN A 161 2.91 -36.47 43.81
CA GLN A 161 3.92 -35.57 43.25
C GLN A 161 3.58 -35.10 41.83
N LYS A 162 3.10 -36.01 40.97
CA LYS A 162 2.65 -35.65 39.62
C LYS A 162 1.42 -34.76 39.63
N GLU A 163 0.48 -34.98 40.55
CA GLU A 163 -0.71 -34.15 40.69
C GLU A 163 -0.35 -32.72 41.16
N LEU A 164 0.56 -32.59 42.14
CA LEU A 164 1.10 -31.31 42.57
C LEU A 164 1.81 -30.57 41.42
N PHE A 165 2.61 -31.28 40.63
CA PHE A 165 3.27 -30.71 39.46
C PHE A 165 2.25 -30.24 38.40
N CYS A 166 1.22 -31.04 38.11
CA CYS A 166 0.16 -30.66 37.18
C CYS A 166 -0.60 -29.42 37.65
N ASN A 167 -0.88 -29.30 38.95
CA ASN A 167 -1.53 -28.11 39.51
C ASN A 167 -0.62 -26.88 39.40
N HIS A 168 0.67 -27.01 39.70
CA HIS A 168 1.63 -25.92 39.52
C HIS A 168 1.71 -25.43 38.06
N VAL A 169 1.73 -26.36 37.09
CA VAL A 169 1.72 -26.00 35.65
C VAL A 169 0.41 -25.31 35.26
N LYS A 170 -0.74 -25.72 35.80
CA LYS A 170 -2.02 -25.04 35.57
C LYS A 170 -2.01 -23.61 36.11
N ASP A 171 -1.46 -23.39 37.29
CA ASP A 171 -1.36 -22.07 37.90
C ASP A 171 -0.45 -21.15 37.07
N LEU A 172 0.69 -21.67 36.59
CA LEU A 172 1.57 -20.94 35.67
C LEU A 172 0.88 -20.59 34.35
N LEU A 173 0.13 -21.52 33.77
CA LEU A 173 -0.65 -21.27 32.55
C LEU A 173 -1.74 -20.21 32.77
N TYR A 174 -2.39 -20.22 33.94
CA TYR A 174 -3.39 -19.22 34.30
C TYR A 174 -2.76 -17.83 34.48
N ALA A 175 -1.61 -17.74 35.15
CA ALA A 175 -0.85 -16.50 35.30
C ALA A 175 -0.40 -15.94 33.95
N SER A 176 0.20 -16.78 33.10
CA SER A 176 0.62 -16.38 31.75
C SER A 176 -0.57 -15.91 30.90
N LYS A 177 -1.73 -16.58 30.99
CA LYS A 177 -2.96 -16.14 30.31
C LYS A 177 -3.44 -14.76 30.78
N GLN A 178 -3.32 -14.45 32.08
CA GLN A 178 -3.66 -13.13 32.59
C GLN A 178 -2.70 -12.04 32.08
N GLU A 179 -1.40 -12.33 32.01
CA GLU A 179 -0.41 -11.39 31.44
C GLU A 179 -0.65 -11.12 29.96
N VAL A 180 -0.94 -12.15 29.17
CA VAL A 180 -1.29 -12.00 27.75
C VAL A 180 -2.55 -11.14 27.57
N ASN A 181 -3.55 -11.27 28.45
CA ASN A 181 -4.74 -10.43 28.40
C ASN A 181 -4.42 -8.97 28.76
N LYS A 182 -3.59 -8.71 29.77
CA LYS A 182 -3.13 -7.34 30.10
C LYS A 182 -2.37 -6.71 28.93
N LEU A 183 -1.46 -7.46 28.29
CA LEU A 183 -0.74 -6.98 27.11
C LEU A 183 -1.69 -6.70 25.94
N ARG A 184 -2.74 -7.50 25.76
CA ARG A 184 -3.76 -7.27 24.74
C ARG A 184 -4.50 -5.94 24.98
N GLU A 185 -4.92 -5.67 26.21
CA GLU A 185 -5.60 -4.41 26.56
C GLU A 185 -4.70 -3.19 26.31
N VAL A 186 -3.40 -3.27 26.64
CA VAL A 186 -2.43 -2.20 26.35
C VAL A 186 -2.27 -2.00 24.85
N CYS A 187 -2.15 -3.07 24.06
CA CYS A 187 -2.07 -2.99 22.61
C CYS A 187 -3.34 -2.41 21.96
N GLU A 188 -4.52 -2.72 22.49
CA GLU A 188 -5.79 -2.13 22.03
C GLU A 188 -5.84 -0.63 22.34
N GLY A 189 -5.42 -0.21 23.54
CA GLY A 189 -5.32 1.22 23.90
C GLY A 189 -4.34 2.00 23.00
N LEU A 190 -3.18 1.42 22.69
CA LEU A 190 -2.21 2.03 21.77
C LEU A 190 -2.75 2.14 20.34
N ARG A 191 -3.50 1.14 19.87
CA ARG A 191 -4.17 1.19 18.55
C ARG A 191 -5.20 2.30 18.47
N GLU A 192 -6.00 2.50 19.51
CA GLU A 192 -6.98 3.60 19.56
C GLU A 192 -6.29 4.97 19.57
N GLN A 193 -5.22 5.13 20.34
CA GLN A 193 -4.42 6.35 20.35
C GLN A 193 -3.81 6.65 18.97
N LEU A 194 -3.24 5.64 18.31
CA LEU A 194 -2.69 5.79 16.96
C LEU A 194 -3.76 6.19 15.95
N LYS A 195 -4.94 5.56 16.02
CA LYS A 195 -6.08 5.90 15.16
C LYS A 195 -6.54 7.34 15.36
N LYS A 196 -6.57 7.81 16.60
CA LYS A 196 -6.89 9.22 16.91
C LYS A 196 -5.83 10.16 16.33
N CYS A 197 -4.54 9.86 16.50
CA CYS A 197 -3.46 10.66 15.91
C CYS A 197 -3.56 10.73 14.38
N ILE A 198 -3.84 9.62 13.70
CA ILE A 198 -4.02 9.59 12.24
C ILE A 198 -5.16 10.52 11.82
N ASN A 199 -6.33 10.44 12.48
CA ASN A 199 -7.46 11.31 12.18
C ASN A 199 -7.12 12.80 12.41
N ASP A 200 -6.43 13.12 13.51
CA ASP A 200 -5.99 14.50 13.79
C ASP A 200 -5.01 15.02 12.72
N PHE A 201 -4.16 14.15 12.17
CA PHE A 201 -3.26 14.49 11.06
C PHE A 201 -4.02 14.70 9.74
N GLU A 202 -4.98 13.83 9.41
CA GLU A 202 -5.81 13.98 8.21
C GLU A 202 -6.65 15.27 8.24
N GLU A 203 -7.16 15.66 9.40
CA GLU A 203 -7.87 16.93 9.56
C GLU A 203 -6.95 18.14 9.33
N LYS A 204 -5.73 18.11 9.90
CA LYS A 204 -4.74 19.16 9.67
C LYS A 204 -4.29 19.24 8.22
N GLU A 205 -4.08 18.10 7.57
CA GLU A 205 -3.73 18.04 6.15
C GLU A 205 -4.81 18.69 5.28
N LYS A 206 -6.10 18.42 5.56
CA LYS A 206 -7.22 19.07 4.86
C LYS A 206 -7.21 20.59 5.05
N ILE A 207 -6.90 21.07 6.26
CA ILE A 207 -6.77 22.52 6.53
C ILE A 207 -5.62 23.11 5.70
N TYR A 208 -4.44 22.50 5.70
CA TYR A 208 -3.29 22.99 4.94
C TYR A 208 -3.53 22.98 3.42
N ILE A 209 -4.19 21.95 2.89
CA ILE A 209 -4.58 21.89 1.47
C ILE A 209 -5.51 23.06 1.12
N ASN A 210 -6.46 23.40 2.00
CA ASN A 210 -7.36 24.53 1.77
C ASN A 210 -6.63 25.88 1.85
N GLU A 211 -5.75 26.08 2.84
CA GLU A 211 -4.92 27.28 2.95
C GLU A 211 -4.02 27.47 1.71
N LEU A 212 -3.45 26.37 1.18
CA LEU A 212 -2.62 26.39 -0.02
C LEU A 212 -3.44 26.73 -1.27
N LYS A 213 -4.67 26.22 -1.38
CA LYS A 213 -5.62 26.60 -2.44
C LYS A 213 -5.97 28.09 -2.38
N GLU A 214 -6.26 28.61 -1.20
CA GLU A 214 -6.54 30.05 -1.01
C GLU A 214 -5.33 30.92 -1.35
N ALA A 215 -4.13 30.52 -0.93
CA ALA A 215 -2.89 31.22 -1.27
C ALA A 215 -2.68 31.24 -2.79
N LYS A 216 -2.89 30.11 -3.47
CA LYS A 216 -2.76 30.03 -4.94
C LYS A 216 -3.75 30.95 -5.66
N VAL A 217 -5.00 31.04 -5.21
CA VAL A 217 -5.99 31.98 -5.76
C VAL A 217 -5.56 33.43 -5.55
N LYS A 218 -5.03 33.77 -4.36
CA LYS A 218 -4.50 35.11 -4.08
C LYS A 218 -3.32 35.46 -5.00
N THR A 219 -2.40 34.53 -5.22
CA THR A 219 -1.26 34.71 -6.12
C THR A 219 -1.71 34.98 -7.56
N ILE A 220 -2.64 34.17 -8.09
CA ILE A 220 -3.21 34.38 -9.44
C ILE A 220 -3.85 35.78 -9.53
N CYS A 221 -4.64 36.19 -8.53
CA CYS A 221 -5.26 37.52 -8.51
C CYS A 221 -4.22 38.65 -8.47
N THR A 222 -3.10 38.47 -7.77
CA THR A 222 -2.00 39.45 -7.77
C THR A 222 -1.27 39.51 -9.10
N GLU A 223 -1.05 38.36 -9.75
CA GLU A 223 -0.43 38.29 -11.09
C GLU A 223 -1.28 38.99 -12.14
N GLU A 224 -2.60 38.79 -12.12
CA GLU A 224 -3.55 39.49 -13.00
C GLU A 224 -3.50 41.02 -12.80
N LYS A 225 -3.40 41.49 -11.55
CA LYS A 225 -3.25 42.92 -11.25
C LYS A 225 -1.91 43.47 -11.74
N CYS A 226 -0.82 42.73 -11.57
CA CYS A 226 0.49 43.11 -12.10
C CYS A 226 0.46 43.26 -13.62
N LEU A 227 -0.12 42.28 -14.33
CA LEU A 227 -0.27 42.33 -15.79
C LEU A 227 -1.12 43.54 -16.23
N ALA A 228 -2.21 43.86 -15.51
CA ALA A 228 -3.03 45.04 -15.80
C ALA A 228 -2.23 46.35 -15.67
N LEU A 229 -1.41 46.47 -14.61
CA LEU A 229 -0.54 47.63 -14.40
C LEU A 229 0.55 47.75 -15.47
N GLU A 230 1.13 46.63 -15.93
CA GLU A 230 2.10 46.64 -17.03
C GLU A 230 1.49 47.17 -18.34
N VAL A 231 0.24 46.79 -18.65
CA VAL A 231 -0.51 47.32 -19.79
C VAL A 231 -0.75 48.83 -19.64
N GLU A 232 -1.04 49.32 -18.44
CA GLU A 232 -1.22 50.76 -18.21
C GLU A 232 0.09 51.55 -18.35
N ILE A 233 1.19 51.02 -17.80
CA ILE A 233 2.53 51.62 -17.93
C ILE A 233 2.94 51.73 -19.40
N THR A 234 2.70 50.69 -20.20
CA THR A 234 3.01 50.73 -21.65
C THR A 234 2.16 51.78 -22.39
N LYS A 235 0.88 51.94 -22.03
CA LYS A 235 0.02 52.99 -22.58
C LYS A 235 0.55 54.40 -22.28
N ILE A 236 0.95 54.66 -21.03
CA ILE A 236 1.52 55.96 -20.62
C ILE A 236 2.85 56.24 -21.33
N ARG A 237 3.72 55.22 -21.47
CA ARG A 237 4.98 55.34 -22.21
C ARG A 237 4.75 55.74 -23.67
N ASN A 238 3.74 55.16 -24.33
CA ASN A 238 3.38 55.51 -25.70
C ASN A 238 2.86 56.96 -25.81
N GLN A 239 2.02 57.41 -24.88
CA GLN A 239 1.54 58.79 -24.84
C GLN A 239 2.67 59.80 -24.66
N ASN A 240 3.61 59.52 -23.74
CA ASN A 240 4.79 60.36 -23.53
C ASN A 240 5.69 60.44 -24.78
N SER A 241 5.82 59.34 -25.53
CA SER A 241 6.54 59.33 -26.80
C SER A 241 5.88 60.26 -27.84
N MET A 242 4.55 60.21 -27.96
CA MET A 242 3.81 61.09 -28.86
C MET A 242 3.96 62.58 -28.50
N LEU A 243 3.83 62.92 -27.21
CA LEU A 243 3.98 64.31 -26.74
C LEU A 243 5.40 64.84 -26.99
N LYS A 244 6.44 64.01 -26.78
CA LYS A 244 7.83 64.39 -27.10
C LYS A 244 8.00 64.72 -28.58
N ASN A 245 7.40 63.93 -29.47
CA ASN A 245 7.45 64.17 -30.91
C ASN A 245 6.73 65.47 -31.30
N GLN A 246 5.59 65.77 -30.67
CA GLN A 246 4.86 67.03 -30.91
C GLN A 246 5.66 68.27 -30.48
N ILE A 247 6.32 68.22 -29.32
CA ILE A 247 7.18 69.31 -28.83
C ILE A 247 8.35 69.54 -29.80
N SER A 248 8.99 68.46 -30.27
CA SER A 248 10.07 68.55 -31.25
C SER A 248 9.63 69.20 -32.56
N MET A 249 8.39 68.97 -33.00
CA MET A 249 7.84 69.58 -34.21
C MET A 249 7.52 71.07 -34.00
N GLY A 250 6.99 71.47 -32.85
CA GLY A 250 6.65 72.87 -32.55
C GLY A 250 7.86 73.81 -32.46
N GLN A 251 9.02 73.28 -32.04
CA GLN A 251 10.27 74.05 -31.95
C GLN A 251 10.85 74.42 -33.33
N ILE A 252 10.43 73.76 -34.42
CA ILE A 252 10.92 74.03 -35.78
C ILE A 252 10.21 75.26 -36.41
N PHE A 253 9.03 75.64 -35.93
CA PHE A 253 8.21 76.70 -36.55
C PHE A 253 8.32 78.09 -35.91
N SER A 254 9.17 78.28 -34.89
CA SER A 254 9.26 79.55 -34.13
C SER A 254 10.36 80.52 -34.60
N THR A 255 10.98 80.29 -35.75
CA THR A 255 12.01 81.18 -36.33
C THR A 255 11.57 81.70 -37.70
N ASN A 256 10.70 82.73 -37.74
CA ASN A 256 10.63 83.72 -38.84
C ASN A 256 9.44 84.67 -38.65
N ILE A 257 9.67 85.82 -38.02
CA ILE A 257 8.84 87.02 -38.20
C ILE A 257 9.79 88.22 -38.27
N GLU A 258 9.99 88.76 -39.47
CA GLU A 258 10.61 90.08 -39.73
C GLU A 258 9.52 91.17 -39.77
N PRO A 259 9.78 92.40 -39.25
CA PRO A 259 8.92 93.56 -39.46
C PRO A 259 9.60 94.68 -40.29
N LYS A 260 8.84 95.30 -41.19
CA LYS A 260 9.07 96.59 -41.88
C LYS A 260 7.67 97.10 -42.26
N VAL A 261 7.19 98.34 -42.08
CA VAL A 261 7.72 99.71 -41.91
C VAL A 261 6.62 100.49 -41.21
N ASP A 262 6.93 101.32 -40.19
CA ASP A 262 6.47 102.71 -40.13
C ASP A 262 7.23 103.47 -39.03
N LEU A 263 8.53 103.68 -39.20
CA LEU A 263 9.47 103.94 -38.09
C LEU A 263 9.09 105.14 -37.20
N ALA A 264 8.34 106.13 -37.70
CA ALA A 264 7.90 107.29 -36.92
C ALA A 264 6.58 107.06 -36.15
N CYS A 265 5.62 106.35 -36.74
CA CYS A 265 4.42 105.89 -36.03
C CYS A 265 4.80 104.78 -35.05
N MET A 266 5.66 103.84 -35.47
CA MET A 266 6.30 102.86 -34.62
C MET A 266 7.18 103.47 -33.54
N LEU A 267 7.79 104.65 -33.71
CA LEU A 267 8.51 105.29 -32.58
C LEU A 267 7.54 105.82 -31.54
N ARG A 268 6.43 106.43 -31.98
CA ARG A 268 5.41 106.98 -31.08
C ARG A 268 4.60 105.88 -30.41
N GLU A 269 4.25 104.84 -31.16
CA GLU A 269 3.73 103.57 -30.64
C GLU A 269 4.78 102.82 -29.83
N SER A 270 6.07 102.88 -30.14
CA SER A 270 7.14 102.27 -29.34
C SER A 270 7.32 103.00 -28.04
N GLU A 271 7.18 104.33 -28.01
CA GLU A 271 7.19 105.12 -26.78
C GLU A 271 5.93 104.89 -25.95
N GLN A 272 4.76 104.79 -26.60
CA GLN A 272 3.50 104.39 -25.97
C GLN A 272 3.61 102.97 -25.41
N LYS A 273 4.05 102.01 -26.22
CA LYS A 273 4.34 100.61 -25.83
C LYS A 273 5.44 100.55 -24.79
N ARG A 274 6.43 101.43 -24.79
CA ARG A 274 7.47 101.49 -23.75
C ARG A 274 6.86 101.96 -22.44
N LYS A 275 5.93 102.92 -22.46
CA LYS A 275 5.18 103.34 -21.27
C LYS A 275 4.25 102.23 -20.80
N GLU A 276 3.52 101.58 -21.70
CA GLU A 276 2.66 100.43 -21.39
C GLU A 276 3.48 99.26 -20.84
N ILE A 277 4.63 98.94 -21.45
CA ILE A 277 5.57 97.92 -20.97
C ILE A 277 6.18 98.35 -19.64
N GLN A 278 6.48 99.63 -19.41
CA GLN A 278 6.96 100.11 -18.10
C GLN A 278 5.89 100.01 -17.03
N GLU A 279 4.63 100.27 -17.38
CA GLU A 279 3.49 100.13 -16.48
C GLU A 279 3.15 98.66 -16.23
N GLU A 280 3.23 97.81 -17.25
CA GLU A 280 3.17 96.35 -17.14
C GLU A 280 4.33 95.79 -16.34
N LEU A 281 5.55 96.30 -16.49
CA LEU A 281 6.72 95.92 -15.67
C LEU A 281 6.50 96.31 -14.22
N LYS A 282 5.96 97.50 -13.97
CA LYS A 282 5.61 97.94 -12.62
C LYS A 282 4.51 97.08 -12.01
N ASN A 283 3.48 96.75 -12.79
CA ASN A 283 2.40 95.85 -12.38
C ASN A 283 2.89 94.41 -12.19
N ALA A 284 3.80 93.93 -13.03
CA ALA A 284 4.46 92.65 -12.90
C ALA A 284 5.35 92.62 -11.66
N HIS A 285 6.04 93.71 -11.35
CA HIS A 285 6.84 93.83 -10.13
C HIS A 285 5.96 93.78 -8.89
N LEU A 286 4.82 94.50 -8.89
CA LEU A 286 3.82 94.41 -7.82
C LEU A 286 3.23 93.00 -7.69
N ARG A 287 2.99 92.29 -8.80
CA ARG A 287 2.56 90.87 -8.79
C ARG A 287 3.65 89.95 -8.24
N ILE A 288 4.91 90.19 -8.59
CA ILE A 288 6.06 89.45 -8.06
C ILE A 288 6.21 89.72 -6.56
N GLU A 289 6.03 90.95 -6.09
CA GLU A 289 6.04 91.27 -4.65
C GLU A 289 4.87 90.64 -3.90
N ALA A 290 3.66 90.64 -4.49
CA ALA A 290 2.52 89.92 -3.95
C ALA A 290 2.77 88.39 -3.90
N ASN A 291 3.42 87.84 -4.93
CA ASN A 291 3.81 86.43 -4.95
C ASN A 291 4.91 86.11 -3.94
N LYS A 292 5.87 87.00 -3.68
CA LYS A 292 6.86 86.83 -2.60
C LYS A 292 6.20 86.76 -1.23
N ALA A 293 5.16 87.55 -0.98
CA ALA A 293 4.38 87.43 0.25
C ALA A 293 3.68 86.05 0.34
N ASN A 294 3.21 85.52 -0.79
CA ASN A 294 2.61 84.19 -0.87
C ASN A 294 3.64 83.06 -0.70
N ASP A 295 4.87 83.22 -1.23
CA ASP A 295 5.96 82.27 -1.06
C ASP A 295 6.41 82.18 0.40
N ASN A 296 6.40 83.32 1.12
CA ASN A 296 6.63 83.35 2.57
C ASN A 296 5.53 82.60 3.34
N ALA A 297 4.26 82.79 2.97
CA ALA A 297 3.14 82.05 3.56
C ALA A 297 3.22 80.55 3.27
N ASN A 298 3.57 80.16 2.04
CA ASN A 298 3.79 78.76 1.65
C ASN A 298 4.97 78.14 2.38
N SER A 299 6.06 78.90 2.60
CA SER A 299 7.21 78.46 3.37
C SER A 299 6.84 78.22 4.84
N GLN A 300 6.02 79.08 5.43
CA GLN A 300 5.51 78.88 6.80
C GLN A 300 4.60 77.64 6.89
N LEU A 301 3.67 77.47 5.95
CA LEU A 301 2.82 76.28 5.87
C LEU A 301 3.64 75.00 5.68
N HIS A 302 4.73 75.05 4.90
CA HIS A 302 5.60 73.90 4.71
C HIS A 302 6.30 73.50 6.02
N LEU A 303 6.81 74.48 6.77
CA LEU A 303 7.42 74.26 8.09
C LEU A 303 6.41 73.68 9.10
N GLU A 304 5.17 74.19 9.11
CA GLU A 304 4.11 73.68 9.98
C GLU A 304 3.73 72.24 9.64
N ASN A 305 3.56 71.93 8.34
CA ASN A 305 3.30 70.57 7.88
C ASN A 305 4.45 69.62 8.26
N GLN A 306 5.69 70.06 8.13
CA GLN A 306 6.85 69.26 8.53
C GLN A 306 6.87 68.98 10.05
N ALA A 307 6.52 69.98 10.86
CA ALA A 307 6.40 69.82 12.31
C ALA A 307 5.28 68.83 12.69
N LEU A 308 4.13 68.87 12.00
CA LEU A 308 3.04 67.94 12.21
C LEU A 308 3.40 66.51 11.82
N VAL A 309 4.09 66.31 10.70
CA VAL A 309 4.59 65.00 10.27
C VAL A 309 5.56 64.43 11.30
N ASN A 310 6.49 65.22 11.81
CA ASN A 310 7.42 64.78 12.86
C ASN A 310 6.68 64.38 14.14
N LYS A 311 5.65 65.12 14.52
CA LYS A 311 4.81 64.80 15.69
C LYS A 311 4.04 63.50 15.49
N LEU A 312 3.45 63.29 14.31
CA LEU A 312 2.77 62.02 13.96
C LEU A 312 3.73 60.84 14.02
N ASN A 313 4.93 60.96 13.47
CA ASN A 313 5.95 59.91 13.52
C ASN A 313 6.33 59.57 14.96
N SER A 314 6.53 60.58 15.82
CA SER A 314 6.85 60.35 17.24
C SER A 314 5.72 59.65 18.01
N LEU A 315 4.46 59.93 17.67
CA LEU A 315 3.31 59.27 18.27
C LEU A 315 3.17 57.84 17.77
N ALA A 316 3.39 57.61 16.47
CA ALA A 316 3.38 56.28 15.88
C ALA A 316 4.45 55.37 16.50
N GLU A 317 5.65 55.88 16.74
CA GLU A 317 6.70 55.12 17.44
C GLU A 317 6.34 54.78 18.88
N LYS A 318 5.72 55.71 19.61
CA LYS A 318 5.24 55.45 20.98
C LYS A 318 4.17 54.36 21.00
N LEU A 319 3.20 54.45 20.09
CA LEU A 319 2.12 53.45 19.97
C LEU A 319 2.68 52.07 19.65
N LYS A 320 3.63 52.00 18.72
CA LYS A 320 4.31 50.75 18.33
C LYS A 320 5.11 50.15 19.50
N ASN A 321 5.78 50.98 20.30
CA ASN A 321 6.55 50.53 21.45
C ASN A 321 5.65 50.07 22.61
N ASP A 322 4.52 50.73 22.84
CA ASP A 322 3.56 50.33 23.88
C ASP A 322 2.79 49.05 23.49
N GLU A 323 2.46 48.87 22.21
CA GLU A 323 1.92 47.61 21.69
C GLU A 323 2.94 46.46 21.81
N LEU A 324 4.22 46.70 21.49
CA LEU A 324 5.26 45.69 21.65
C LEU A 324 5.45 45.29 23.12
N LYS A 325 5.46 46.26 24.04
CA LYS A 325 5.59 45.98 25.48
C LYS A 325 4.41 45.17 26.02
N ASN A 326 3.20 45.45 25.57
CA ASN A 326 2.00 44.69 25.97
C ASN A 326 1.97 43.27 25.36
N LEU A 327 2.56 43.06 24.18
CA LEU A 327 2.73 41.73 23.58
C LEU A 327 3.80 40.90 24.31
N VAL A 328 4.91 41.52 24.74
CA VAL A 328 5.98 40.87 25.49
C VAL A 328 5.57 40.56 26.95
N GLN A 329 4.63 41.32 27.53
CA GLN A 329 4.11 41.05 28.88
C GLN A 329 3.07 39.93 28.98
N LYS A 330 2.67 39.26 27.89
CA LYS A 330 1.92 37.99 27.97
C LYS A 330 2.86 36.83 28.31
N SER A 331 3.39 36.85 29.54
CA SER A 331 4.30 35.85 30.11
C SER A 331 3.79 34.41 30.02
N ASP A 332 2.47 34.22 29.97
CA ASP A 332 1.85 32.89 29.94
C ASP A 332 2.03 32.21 28.58
N SER A 333 2.03 32.98 27.49
CA SER A 333 2.33 32.45 26.16
C SER A 333 3.80 32.05 26.06
N GLN A 334 4.70 32.85 26.64
CA GLN A 334 6.14 32.55 26.65
C GLN A 334 6.44 31.25 27.41
N ARG A 335 5.84 31.09 28.60
CA ARG A 335 5.95 29.85 29.39
C ARG A 335 5.41 28.63 28.65
N LYS A 336 4.28 28.79 27.96
CA LYS A 336 3.69 27.69 27.18
C LYS A 336 4.52 27.33 25.96
N ILE A 337 5.19 28.31 25.34
CA ILE A 337 6.17 28.05 24.27
C ILE A 337 7.35 27.26 24.85
N GLU A 338 7.94 27.69 25.97
CA GLU A 338 9.05 26.97 26.61
C GLU A 338 8.69 25.53 27.00
N GLU A 339 7.49 25.32 27.55
CA GLU A 339 6.97 23.98 27.89
C GLU A 339 6.80 23.11 26.64
N LEU A 340 6.20 23.67 25.57
CA LEU A 340 6.04 22.95 24.30
C LEU A 340 7.39 22.65 23.65
N THR A 341 8.35 23.57 23.71
CA THR A 341 9.71 23.36 23.19
C THR A 341 10.41 22.24 23.94
N ALA A 342 10.31 22.20 25.28
CA ALA A 342 10.87 21.11 26.08
C ALA A 342 10.23 19.76 25.73
N LYS A 343 8.90 19.74 25.50
CA LYS A 343 8.18 18.52 25.11
C LYS A 343 8.55 18.04 23.70
N VAL A 344 8.72 18.97 22.76
CA VAL A 344 9.23 18.65 21.41
C VAL A 344 10.62 18.03 21.50
N GLN A 345 11.52 18.62 22.29
CA GLN A 345 12.87 18.10 22.48
C GLN A 345 12.88 16.71 23.14
N GLN A 346 11.98 16.45 24.08
CA GLN A 346 11.80 15.12 24.68
C GLN A 346 11.36 14.09 23.61
N LEU A 347 10.33 14.42 22.81
CA LEU A 347 9.83 13.54 21.76
C LEU A 347 10.87 13.28 20.67
N GLU A 348 11.71 14.27 20.35
CA GLU A 348 12.84 14.07 19.42
C GLU A 348 13.86 13.07 19.95
N ASN A 349 14.16 13.11 21.26
CA ASN A 349 15.07 12.16 21.88
C ASN A 349 14.46 10.75 21.94
N GLU A 350 13.17 10.63 22.25
CA GLU A 350 12.44 9.35 22.23
C GLU A 350 12.41 8.76 20.81
N ASN A 351 12.15 9.58 19.79
CA ASN A 351 12.18 9.15 18.39
C ASN A 351 13.57 8.69 17.95
N LYS A 352 14.64 9.36 18.39
CA LYS A 352 16.02 8.90 18.15
C LYS A 352 16.31 7.56 18.80
N ALA A 353 15.85 7.35 20.04
CA ALA A 353 16.00 6.07 20.73
C ALA A 353 15.22 4.94 20.05
N ILE A 354 14.00 5.22 19.59
CA ILE A 354 13.19 4.25 18.81
C ILE A 354 13.87 3.93 17.47
N ALA A 355 14.43 4.92 16.78
CA ALA A 355 15.14 4.71 15.53
C ALA A 355 16.38 3.81 15.71
N GLN A 356 17.15 4.03 16.79
CA GLN A 356 18.28 3.16 17.15
C GLN A 356 17.80 1.74 17.46
N SER A 357 16.79 1.58 18.30
CA SER A 357 16.24 0.25 18.63
C SER A 357 15.68 -0.48 17.39
N SER A 358 15.06 0.25 16.46
CA SER A 358 14.58 -0.33 15.19
C SER A 358 15.73 -0.77 14.29
N GLN A 359 16.87 -0.06 14.33
CA GLN A 359 18.07 -0.46 13.60
C GLN A 359 18.66 -1.74 14.20
N ASP A 360 18.79 -1.82 15.52
CA ASP A 360 19.30 -3.01 16.22
C ASP A 360 18.46 -4.26 15.90
N VAL A 361 17.13 -4.15 15.96
CA VAL A 361 16.20 -5.23 15.60
C VAL A 361 16.33 -5.63 14.12
N SER A 362 16.60 -4.67 13.22
CA SER A 362 16.84 -4.96 11.81
C SER A 362 18.13 -5.76 11.61
N GLU A 363 19.19 -5.43 12.35
CA GLU A 363 20.46 -6.16 12.33
C GLU A 363 20.32 -7.58 12.91
N GLU A 364 19.59 -7.75 14.01
CA GLU A 364 19.28 -9.08 14.57
C GLU A 364 18.49 -9.96 13.60
N ASN A 365 17.48 -9.39 12.93
CA ASN A 365 16.70 -10.12 11.92
C ASN A 365 17.56 -10.56 10.73
N TYR A 366 18.53 -9.74 10.34
CA TYR A 366 19.50 -10.12 9.30
C TYR A 366 20.35 -11.32 9.73
N GLN A 367 20.86 -11.31 10.97
CA GLN A 367 21.64 -12.43 11.52
C GLN A 367 20.82 -13.72 11.65
N LEU A 368 19.56 -13.61 12.10
CA LEU A 368 18.64 -14.76 12.18
C LEU A 368 18.34 -15.36 10.80
N LYS A 369 18.19 -14.51 9.78
CA LYS A 369 17.99 -14.95 8.40
C LYS A 369 19.21 -15.71 7.88
N GLU A 370 20.40 -15.20 8.13
CA GLU A 370 21.65 -15.88 7.75
C GLU A 370 21.79 -17.24 8.45
N ALA A 371 21.47 -17.32 9.74
CA ALA A 371 21.48 -18.58 10.49
C ALA A 371 20.46 -19.61 9.93
N LEU A 372 19.26 -19.16 9.54
CA LEU A 372 18.26 -20.03 8.89
C LEU A 372 18.75 -20.57 7.55
N ASP A 373 19.42 -19.75 6.75
CA ASP A 373 19.96 -20.19 5.46
C ASP A 373 21.10 -21.21 5.66
N GLN A 374 21.96 -21.03 6.67
CA GLN A 374 22.97 -22.03 7.06
C GLN A 374 22.35 -23.36 7.50
N LEU A 375 21.27 -23.33 8.27
CA LEU A 375 20.53 -24.54 8.69
C LEU A 375 19.90 -25.26 7.50
N ARG A 376 19.33 -24.52 6.54
CA ARG A 376 18.77 -25.09 5.30
C ARG A 376 19.82 -25.83 4.49
N VAL A 377 21.01 -25.25 4.31
CA VAL A 377 22.12 -25.90 3.61
C VAL A 377 22.54 -27.19 4.33
N THR A 378 22.60 -27.17 5.66
CA THR A 378 22.94 -28.34 6.47
C THR A 378 21.88 -29.45 6.34
N LEU A 379 20.60 -29.09 6.29
CA LEU A 379 19.48 -30.02 6.15
C LEU A 379 19.52 -30.71 4.77
N ILE A 380 19.73 -29.96 3.69
CA ILE A 380 19.89 -30.51 2.33
C ILE A 380 21.02 -31.54 2.30
N ARG A 381 22.17 -31.22 2.90
CA ARG A 381 23.31 -32.16 2.97
C ARG A 381 22.95 -33.44 3.73
N GLN A 382 22.22 -33.35 4.83
CA GLN A 382 21.77 -34.53 5.59
C GLN A 382 20.76 -35.38 4.80
N GLU A 383 19.88 -34.75 4.02
CA GLU A 383 18.95 -35.47 3.14
C GLU A 383 19.71 -36.24 2.06
N GLU A 384 20.74 -35.65 1.44
CA GLU A 384 21.62 -36.33 0.49
C GLU A 384 22.33 -37.53 1.13
N GLU A 385 22.94 -37.36 2.32
CA GLU A 385 23.60 -38.44 3.06
C GLU A 385 22.60 -39.58 3.40
N ASN A 386 21.38 -39.26 3.79
CA ASN A 386 20.33 -40.25 4.08
C ASN A 386 19.84 -40.99 2.82
N ASN A 387 19.77 -40.29 1.69
CA ASN A 387 19.41 -40.91 0.40
C ASN A 387 20.48 -41.91 -0.03
N ASP A 388 21.76 -41.56 0.12
CA ASP A 388 22.88 -42.47 -0.17
C ASP A 388 22.86 -43.71 0.73
N LEU A 389 22.62 -43.53 2.03
CA LEU A 389 22.48 -44.65 2.98
C LEU A 389 21.29 -45.55 2.61
N THR A 390 20.16 -44.95 2.22
CA THR A 390 18.97 -45.69 1.80
C THR A 390 19.26 -46.54 0.57
N TYR A 391 19.95 -45.97 -0.42
CA TYR A 391 20.40 -46.70 -1.60
C TYR A 391 21.32 -47.87 -1.21
N GLN A 392 22.30 -47.65 -0.34
CA GLN A 392 23.19 -48.71 0.15
C GLN A 392 22.41 -49.85 0.83
N VAL A 393 21.48 -49.52 1.73
CA VAL A 393 20.62 -50.52 2.42
C VAL A 393 19.79 -51.31 1.41
N GLN A 394 19.20 -50.65 0.41
CA GLN A 394 18.45 -51.32 -0.64
C GLN A 394 19.33 -52.30 -1.44
N THR A 395 20.52 -51.89 -1.85
CA THR A 395 21.43 -52.80 -2.59
C THR A 395 21.90 -54.00 -1.75
N LEU A 396 22.14 -53.82 -0.45
CA LEU A 396 22.50 -54.91 0.47
C LEU A 396 21.33 -55.86 0.70
N SER A 397 20.12 -55.32 0.87
CA SER A 397 18.87 -56.07 0.95
C SER A 397 18.68 -56.97 -0.29
N GLU A 398 18.81 -56.41 -1.49
CA GLU A 398 18.67 -57.16 -2.75
C GLU A 398 19.72 -58.26 -2.92
N LYS A 399 20.96 -58.03 -2.46
CA LYS A 399 22.02 -59.05 -2.46
C LYS A 399 21.73 -60.18 -1.47
N SER A 400 21.19 -59.86 -0.29
CA SER A 400 20.84 -60.87 0.72
C SER A 400 19.61 -61.71 0.33
N ALA A 401 18.63 -61.11 -0.37
CA ALA A 401 17.40 -61.80 -0.81
C ALA A 401 17.66 -62.91 -1.85
N LYS A 402 18.75 -62.83 -2.63
CA LYS A 402 19.09 -63.83 -3.66
C LYS A 402 19.60 -65.17 -3.11
N ASN A 403 19.87 -65.28 -1.81
CA ASN A 403 20.41 -66.49 -1.18
C ASN A 403 19.39 -67.27 -0.32
N LEU A 404 18.13 -66.85 -0.28
CA LEU A 404 17.08 -67.62 0.39
C LEU A 404 16.65 -68.77 -0.51
N LYS A 405 17.10 -70.00 -0.18
CA LYS A 405 16.56 -71.23 -0.76
C LYS A 405 15.04 -71.17 -0.60
N LEU A 406 14.31 -71.07 -1.71
CA LEU A 406 12.85 -71.11 -1.70
C LEU A 406 12.42 -72.50 -1.24
N ASP A 407 11.53 -72.54 -0.24
CA ASP A 407 11.00 -73.80 0.23
C ASP A 407 10.13 -74.41 -0.88
N HIS A 408 9.97 -75.73 -0.87
CA HIS A 408 9.13 -76.42 -1.86
C HIS A 408 7.70 -75.86 -1.90
N ILE A 409 7.16 -75.45 -0.74
CA ILE A 409 5.85 -74.80 -0.62
C ILE A 409 5.83 -73.43 -1.33
N ASP A 410 6.89 -72.62 -1.21
CA ASP A 410 6.97 -71.31 -1.86
C ASP A 410 6.98 -71.45 -3.38
N TYR A 411 7.72 -72.44 -3.88
CA TYR A 411 7.82 -72.72 -5.30
C TYR A 411 6.45 -73.10 -5.89
N GLU A 412 5.76 -74.05 -5.25
CA GLU A 412 4.44 -74.50 -5.69
C GLU A 412 3.38 -73.40 -5.55
N LEU A 413 3.41 -72.64 -4.45
CA LEU A 413 2.51 -71.50 -4.24
C LEU A 413 2.69 -70.43 -5.32
N LYS A 414 3.94 -70.06 -5.62
CA LYS A 414 4.26 -69.07 -6.67
C LYS A 414 3.83 -69.56 -8.04
N GLY A 415 4.13 -70.82 -8.38
CA GLY A 415 3.71 -71.43 -9.63
C GLY A 415 2.19 -71.50 -9.77
N TYR A 416 1.48 -71.84 -8.69
CA TYR A 416 0.03 -71.88 -8.66
C TYR A 416 -0.59 -70.50 -8.90
N LEU A 417 -0.12 -69.45 -8.22
CA LEU A 417 -0.62 -68.08 -8.39
C LEU A 417 -0.30 -67.51 -9.78
N GLN A 418 0.87 -67.84 -10.33
CA GLN A 418 1.25 -67.45 -11.68
C GLN A 418 0.35 -68.11 -12.74
N ARG A 419 -0.01 -69.39 -12.58
CA ARG A 419 -0.98 -70.08 -13.46
C ARG A 419 -2.36 -69.43 -13.43
N LEU A 420 -2.75 -68.85 -12.30
CA LEU A 420 -4.00 -68.11 -12.14
C LEU A 420 -3.92 -66.64 -12.60
N GLY A 421 -2.72 -66.13 -12.95
CA GLY A 421 -2.52 -64.74 -13.34
C GLY A 421 -2.66 -63.74 -12.19
N ILE A 422 -2.47 -64.16 -10.93
CA ILE A 422 -2.65 -63.32 -9.74
C ILE A 422 -1.27 -62.95 -9.16
N LYS A 423 -1.02 -61.65 -8.91
CA LYS A 423 0.18 -61.18 -8.19
C LYS A 423 0.19 -61.75 -6.77
N ASN A 424 1.31 -62.33 -6.33
CA ASN A 424 1.41 -62.98 -5.02
C ASN A 424 1.04 -62.03 -3.86
N PRO A 425 -0.09 -62.26 -3.17
CA PRO A 425 -0.52 -61.43 -2.03
C PRO A 425 -0.02 -61.95 -0.67
N PHE A 426 0.79 -63.02 -0.65
CA PHE A 426 1.29 -63.66 0.57
C PHE A 426 2.71 -63.20 0.90
N ASN A 427 2.90 -62.67 2.10
CA ASN A 427 4.22 -62.34 2.65
C ASN A 427 4.68 -63.48 3.56
N LYS A 428 5.77 -64.17 3.20
CA LYS A 428 6.30 -65.30 3.98
C LYS A 428 6.79 -64.82 5.36
N ILE A 429 6.36 -65.50 6.42
CA ILE A 429 6.88 -65.29 7.79
C ILE A 429 7.87 -66.40 8.14
N SER A 430 7.44 -67.64 7.95
CA SER A 430 8.24 -68.85 8.18
C SER A 430 7.82 -69.93 7.17
N GLU A 431 8.52 -71.06 7.10
CA GLU A 431 8.13 -72.19 6.26
C GLU A 431 6.67 -72.60 6.55
N GLY A 432 5.84 -72.61 5.50
CA GLY A 432 4.42 -72.94 5.60
C GLY A 432 3.54 -71.89 6.30
N VAL A 433 4.05 -70.71 6.68
CA VAL A 433 3.26 -69.66 7.35
C VAL A 433 3.46 -68.30 6.70
N TYR A 434 2.37 -67.67 6.30
CA TYR A 434 2.35 -66.46 5.49
C TYR A 434 1.38 -65.44 6.08
N ASN A 435 1.59 -64.16 5.77
CA ASN A 435 0.62 -63.11 5.98
C ASN A 435 -0.14 -62.83 4.69
N PHE A 436 -1.47 -62.82 4.77
CA PHE A 436 -2.37 -62.37 3.72
C PHE A 436 -3.14 -61.16 4.23
N GLY A 437 -2.74 -59.97 3.79
CA GLY A 437 -3.16 -58.71 4.43
C GLY A 437 -2.79 -58.72 5.91
N ASN A 438 -3.79 -58.52 6.79
CA ASN A 438 -3.61 -58.50 8.25
C ASN A 438 -3.80 -59.87 8.92
N LYS A 439 -3.97 -60.95 8.15
CA LYS A 439 -4.21 -62.30 8.68
C LYS A 439 -3.00 -63.19 8.48
N ARG A 440 -2.57 -63.83 9.57
CA ARG A 440 -1.57 -64.91 9.54
C ARG A 440 -2.25 -66.21 9.14
N VAL A 441 -1.74 -66.88 8.11
CA VAL A 441 -2.29 -68.11 7.53
C VAL A 441 -1.21 -69.19 7.40
N SER A 442 -1.59 -70.44 7.64
CA SER A 442 -0.72 -71.59 7.41
C SER A 442 -1.08 -72.27 6.10
N ILE A 443 -0.10 -72.44 5.22
CA ILE A 443 -0.24 -73.06 3.90
C ILE A 443 0.49 -74.40 3.93
N SER A 444 -0.16 -75.44 3.39
CA SER A 444 0.41 -76.78 3.24
C SER A 444 0.09 -77.32 1.85
N LEU A 445 0.92 -78.23 1.34
CA LEU A 445 0.66 -78.91 0.07
C LEU A 445 -0.14 -80.19 0.30
N ARG A 446 -1.26 -80.36 -0.40
CA ARG A 446 -2.06 -81.60 -0.41
C ARG A 446 -2.28 -81.99 -1.87
N ASN A 447 -1.81 -83.18 -2.25
CA ASN A 447 -1.88 -83.69 -3.63
C ASN A 447 -1.30 -82.71 -4.68
N GLY A 448 -0.22 -82.00 -4.33
CA GLY A 448 0.41 -81.00 -5.19
C GLY A 448 -0.34 -79.66 -5.29
N ALA A 449 -1.48 -79.50 -4.61
CA ALA A 449 -2.20 -78.23 -4.55
C ALA A 449 -1.98 -77.51 -3.20
N PRO A 450 -1.72 -76.19 -3.18
CA PRO A 450 -1.61 -75.43 -1.95
C PRO A 450 -2.99 -75.25 -1.28
N VAL A 451 -3.09 -75.65 -0.02
CA VAL A 451 -4.29 -75.49 0.82
C VAL A 451 -3.98 -74.65 2.06
N ILE A 452 -4.95 -73.85 2.49
CA ILE A 452 -4.85 -72.91 3.61
C ILE A 452 -5.65 -73.45 4.79
N ARG A 453 -5.05 -73.50 5.98
CA ARG A 453 -5.75 -73.86 7.22
C ARG A 453 -6.67 -72.70 7.65
N VAL A 454 -7.97 -72.96 7.76
CA VAL A 454 -8.98 -71.98 8.22
C VAL A 454 -9.93 -72.60 9.23
N GLY A 455 -10.11 -71.99 10.40
CA GLY A 455 -11.22 -72.30 11.33
C GLY A 455 -11.46 -73.78 11.68
N GLY A 456 -10.44 -74.64 11.68
CA GLY A 456 -10.56 -76.07 11.96
C GLY A 456 -10.51 -77.00 10.73
N GLY A 457 -10.59 -76.46 9.52
CA GLY A 457 -10.49 -77.20 8.25
C GLY A 457 -9.33 -76.72 7.36
N TYR A 458 -9.27 -77.28 6.16
CA TYR A 458 -8.40 -76.81 5.07
C TYR A 458 -9.28 -76.32 3.92
N MET A 459 -8.87 -75.24 3.28
CA MET A 459 -9.57 -74.63 2.16
C MET A 459 -8.61 -74.43 1.00
N PHE A 460 -9.08 -74.58 -0.24
CA PHE A 460 -8.22 -74.32 -1.40
C PHE A 460 -7.90 -72.83 -1.51
N ILE A 461 -6.71 -72.52 -2.01
CA ILE A 461 -6.25 -71.14 -2.11
C ILE A 461 -7.16 -70.27 -2.99
N GLU A 462 -7.77 -70.83 -4.04
CA GLU A 462 -8.73 -70.11 -4.90
C GLU A 462 -9.97 -69.67 -4.15
N GLU A 463 -10.54 -70.57 -3.35
CA GLU A 463 -11.70 -70.29 -2.50
C GLU A 463 -11.34 -69.26 -1.44
N PHE A 464 -10.15 -69.42 -0.83
CA PHE A 464 -9.62 -68.46 0.13
C PHE A 464 -9.51 -67.04 -0.46
N LEU A 465 -8.91 -66.92 -1.65
CA LEU A 465 -8.77 -65.63 -2.33
C LEU A 465 -10.13 -65.03 -2.69
N LYS A 466 -11.09 -65.82 -3.17
CA LYS A 466 -12.44 -65.34 -3.48
C LYS A 466 -13.14 -64.77 -2.25
N VAL A 467 -13.07 -65.48 -1.12
CA VAL A 467 -13.74 -65.08 0.13
C VAL A 467 -13.08 -63.84 0.74
N TYR A 468 -11.76 -63.79 0.81
CA TYR A 468 -11.05 -62.77 1.58
C TYR A 468 -10.54 -61.57 0.75
N SER A 469 -10.37 -61.69 -0.57
CA SER A 469 -9.98 -60.54 -1.40
C SER A 469 -11.09 -59.48 -1.50
N LEU A 470 -12.36 -59.90 -1.42
CA LEU A 470 -13.52 -59.00 -1.44
C LEU A 470 -13.73 -58.26 -0.12
N GLN A 471 -13.33 -58.87 1.00
CA GLN A 471 -13.48 -58.28 2.34
C GLN A 471 -12.41 -57.23 2.65
N GLY A 472 -11.23 -57.32 2.02
CA GLY A 472 -10.14 -56.36 2.23
C GLY A 472 -10.40 -54.99 1.61
N LYS A 473 -10.99 -54.93 0.40
CA LYS A 473 -11.23 -53.66 -0.30
C LYS A 473 -12.30 -52.78 0.39
N LYS A 474 -13.38 -53.38 0.89
CA LYS A 474 -14.47 -52.62 1.55
C LYS A 474 -14.04 -51.93 2.85
N LYS A 475 -13.03 -52.45 3.55
CA LYS A 475 -12.55 -51.84 4.81
C LYS A 475 -11.51 -50.75 4.61
N ALA A 476 -10.69 -50.83 3.55
CA ALA A 476 -9.72 -49.78 3.26
C ALA A 476 -10.41 -48.46 2.87
N ASP A 477 -11.47 -48.54 2.04
CA ASP A 477 -12.21 -47.36 1.59
C ASP A 477 -13.10 -46.72 2.71
N GLU A 478 -13.53 -47.52 3.71
CA GLU A 478 -14.30 -47.04 4.87
C GLU A 478 -13.42 -46.50 6.01
N GLU A 479 -12.20 -47.01 6.19
CA GLU A 479 -11.25 -46.47 7.19
C GLU A 479 -10.56 -45.18 6.73
N GLU A 480 -10.48 -44.91 5.42
CA GLU A 480 -9.94 -43.63 4.91
C GLU A 480 -10.96 -42.48 4.93
N ASN A 481 -12.27 -42.77 4.97
CA ASN A 481 -13.35 -41.78 4.95
C ASN A 481 -14.08 -41.57 6.29
N THR A 482 -13.63 -42.20 7.39
CA THR A 482 -14.21 -41.93 8.71
C THR A 482 -13.25 -41.08 9.56
N PRO A 483 -13.61 -39.82 9.90
CA PRO A 483 -12.77 -39.01 10.77
C PRO A 483 -12.67 -39.69 12.14
N LYS A 484 -11.44 -39.99 12.57
CA LYS A 484 -11.13 -40.62 13.86
C LYS A 484 -11.80 -39.84 14.98
N ARG A 485 -12.92 -40.37 15.46
CA ARG A 485 -13.72 -39.81 16.55
C ARG A 485 -13.05 -40.21 17.86
N SER A 486 -12.29 -39.30 18.45
CA SER A 486 -11.71 -39.43 19.78
C SER A 486 -12.81 -39.77 20.78
N ARG A 487 -12.67 -40.90 21.47
CA ARG A 487 -13.48 -41.24 22.64
C ARG A 487 -13.12 -40.29 23.77
N SER A 488 -13.96 -39.28 24.01
CA SER A 488 -14.06 -38.63 25.32
C SER A 488 -15.45 -38.87 25.88
N SER A 489 -15.45 -39.40 27.10
CA SER A 489 -16.59 -39.54 27.97
C SER A 489 -16.82 -38.22 28.71
N GLU A 490 -17.82 -37.43 28.33
CA GLU A 490 -18.40 -36.40 29.20
C GLU A 490 -19.91 -36.22 28.97
N PRO A 491 -20.66 -35.76 30.01
CA PRO A 491 -22.09 -35.97 30.11
C PRO A 491 -22.94 -34.84 29.48
N LYS A 492 -24.21 -35.21 29.26
CA LYS A 492 -25.30 -34.44 28.65
C LYS A 492 -25.64 -33.14 29.40
N LEU A 493 -25.60 -32.01 28.71
CA LEU A 493 -26.48 -30.82 28.82
C LEU A 493 -26.36 -30.09 27.47
N GLY A 494 -27.32 -29.43 26.85
CA GLY A 494 -28.72 -29.12 27.08
C GLY A 494 -29.18 -28.45 25.77
N LYS A 495 -30.43 -28.66 25.38
CA LYS A 495 -31.00 -28.25 24.09
C LYS A 495 -31.00 -26.71 23.93
N SER A 496 -30.73 -26.21 22.73
CA SER A 496 -31.52 -25.12 22.15
C SER A 496 -31.43 -25.10 20.62
N LYS A 497 -32.61 -25.20 20.01
CA LYS A 497 -32.90 -25.04 18.59
C LYS A 497 -32.67 -23.58 18.20
N THR A 498 -32.06 -23.33 17.05
CA THR A 498 -32.53 -22.26 16.13
C THR A 498 -32.14 -22.66 14.71
N VAL A 499 -33.15 -22.64 13.86
CA VAL A 499 -33.20 -23.01 12.45
C VAL A 499 -32.81 -21.77 11.63
N MET A 500 -31.94 -21.92 10.64
CA MET A 500 -31.94 -21.10 9.43
C MET A 500 -31.47 -21.95 8.26
N VAL A 501 -32.42 -22.23 7.37
CA VAL A 501 -32.28 -22.89 6.07
C VAL A 501 -31.92 -21.81 5.06
N PHE A 502 -30.91 -22.04 4.21
CA PHE A 502 -30.86 -21.44 2.88
C PHE A 502 -30.37 -22.47 1.86
N SER A 503 -31.23 -22.68 0.86
CA SER A 503 -31.09 -23.60 -0.26
C SER A 503 -30.17 -23.04 -1.34
N LYS A 504 -29.63 -23.98 -2.11
CA LYS A 504 -28.91 -23.82 -3.38
C LYS A 504 -29.95 -23.67 -4.51
N GLU A 505 -29.90 -22.60 -5.26
CA GLU A 505 -30.47 -22.47 -6.61
C GLU A 505 -29.72 -21.34 -7.34
N ASP A 506 -29.64 -21.44 -8.66
CA ASP A 506 -29.03 -20.52 -9.64
C ASP A 506 -27.63 -20.89 -10.16
N ILE A 507 -27.57 -22.10 -10.74
CA ILE A 507 -26.77 -22.40 -11.93
C ILE A 507 -27.70 -22.22 -13.14
N GLU A 508 -27.16 -21.69 -14.23
CA GLU A 508 -27.69 -21.59 -15.61
C GLU A 508 -28.09 -20.18 -16.05
N ASN A 509 -27.19 -19.53 -16.79
CA ASN A 509 -27.51 -18.80 -18.02
C ASN A 509 -26.20 -18.32 -18.68
N PHE A 510 -25.85 -18.92 -19.82
CA PHE A 510 -25.42 -18.26 -21.06
C PHE A 510 -24.74 -19.29 -21.96
N ALA A 511 -25.58 -19.99 -22.72
CA ALA A 511 -25.20 -20.57 -24.00
C ALA A 511 -25.63 -19.60 -25.11
N ASN A 512 -24.87 -19.63 -26.21
CA ASN A 512 -25.15 -19.06 -27.53
C ASN A 512 -24.71 -17.61 -27.78
N ALA A 513 -23.57 -17.44 -28.44
CA ALA A 513 -23.55 -16.97 -29.84
C ALA A 513 -22.14 -17.14 -30.43
N SER A 514 -22.02 -18.15 -31.29
CA SER A 514 -21.03 -18.28 -32.35
C SER A 514 -21.36 -17.36 -33.54
N ASN A 515 -20.35 -17.09 -34.37
CA ASN A 515 -20.34 -16.40 -35.69
C ASN A 515 -19.99 -14.90 -35.55
N VAL A 516 -18.94 -14.36 -36.16
CA VAL A 516 -18.56 -14.43 -37.57
C VAL A 516 -17.07 -14.07 -37.70
N SER A 517 -16.31 -14.93 -38.36
CA SER A 517 -15.07 -14.60 -39.06
C SER A 517 -15.43 -13.86 -40.36
N ASP A 518 -14.70 -12.81 -40.73
CA ASP A 518 -14.08 -12.73 -42.07
C ASP A 518 -13.31 -11.41 -42.33
N LEU A 519 -12.24 -11.61 -43.09
CA LEU A 519 -11.58 -10.68 -44.02
C LEU A 519 -10.42 -9.79 -43.52
N MET A 520 -9.25 -10.36 -43.77
CA MET A 520 -7.97 -9.75 -44.14
C MET A 520 -8.06 -8.66 -45.26
N ASN A 521 -6.95 -7.90 -45.32
CA ASN A 521 -6.45 -7.03 -46.40
C ASN A 521 -7.08 -5.62 -46.41
N SER A 522 -6.35 -4.52 -46.50
CA SER A 522 -5.11 -4.28 -47.25
C SER A 522 -4.33 -3.06 -46.73
N SER A 523 -3.02 -3.20 -46.82
CA SER A 523 -2.00 -2.17 -47.04
C SER A 523 -2.43 -0.98 -47.92
N GLY A 524 -1.96 0.21 -47.58
CA GLY A 524 -2.10 1.40 -48.44
C GLY A 524 -1.42 2.66 -47.91
N THR A 525 -0.09 2.70 -48.05
CA THR A 525 0.79 3.86 -48.35
C THR A 525 0.22 5.29 -48.30
N LEU A 526 0.92 6.12 -47.49
CA LEU A 526 1.55 7.41 -47.85
C LEU A 526 0.88 8.23 -48.97
N GLU A 527 0.37 9.41 -48.62
CA GLU A 527 0.80 10.64 -49.29
C GLU A 527 0.44 11.90 -48.49
N SER A 528 1.48 12.71 -48.33
CA SER A 528 1.50 14.11 -47.90
C SER A 528 0.63 14.99 -48.79
N ILE A 529 -0.13 15.95 -48.22
CA ILE A 529 -0.38 17.25 -48.83
C ILE A 529 -0.53 18.30 -47.72
N SER A 530 0.32 19.31 -47.83
CA SER A 530 0.28 20.61 -47.19
C SER A 530 -0.99 21.38 -47.53
N LYS A 531 -1.51 22.16 -46.57
CA LYS A 531 -2.25 23.41 -46.84
C LYS A 531 -2.38 24.27 -45.60
N GLU A 532 -1.98 25.52 -45.78
CA GLU A 532 -2.07 26.60 -44.83
C GLU A 532 -3.51 27.14 -44.68
N ASN A 533 -3.69 27.82 -43.55
CA ASN A 533 -4.45 29.06 -43.34
C ASN A 533 -5.96 29.04 -43.03
N LYS A 534 -6.26 29.83 -41.98
CA LYS A 534 -7.52 30.41 -41.50
C LYS A 534 -8.33 29.53 -40.54
N ILE A 535 -8.35 29.94 -39.26
CA ILE A 535 -9.54 30.42 -38.57
C ILE A 535 -9.08 31.32 -37.42
N ALA A 536 -9.41 32.61 -37.55
CA ALA A 536 -9.50 33.53 -36.44
C ALA A 536 -10.93 33.48 -35.87
N SER A 537 -11.04 33.90 -34.61
CA SER A 537 -12.25 34.36 -33.93
C SER A 537 -13.37 33.33 -33.70
N ALA A 538 -13.50 32.89 -32.45
CA ALA A 538 -14.75 32.91 -31.68
C ALA A 538 -14.54 32.17 -30.37
N PHE A 539 -14.25 32.87 -29.27
CA PHE A 539 -14.61 32.44 -27.90
C PHE A 539 -14.30 33.59 -26.92
N LYS A 540 -14.98 34.73 -27.12
CA LYS A 540 -14.97 35.86 -26.19
C LYS A 540 -16.35 36.49 -26.09
N ALA A 541 -17.33 35.70 -25.63
CA ALA A 541 -18.62 36.18 -25.15
C ALA A 541 -19.46 35.02 -24.56
N LYS A 542 -19.15 34.61 -23.33
CA LYS A 542 -20.08 33.95 -22.39
C LYS A 542 -19.26 33.58 -21.16
N ILE A 543 -19.32 34.42 -20.13
CA ILE A 543 -19.09 34.19 -18.68
C ILE A 543 -18.94 35.60 -18.10
N LEU A 544 -20.06 36.32 -18.00
CA LEU A 544 -20.18 37.55 -17.23
C LEU A 544 -21.66 37.86 -16.98
N GLU A 545 -22.37 36.86 -16.46
CA GLU A 545 -23.65 37.07 -15.79
C GLU A 545 -23.65 36.15 -14.57
N GLN A 546 -23.35 36.75 -13.40
CA GLN A 546 -23.86 36.43 -12.07
C GLN A 546 -22.86 36.94 -11.02
N ILE A 547 -22.91 38.25 -10.75
CA ILE A 547 -22.43 38.81 -9.49
C ILE A 547 -23.60 39.61 -8.90
N PRO A 548 -24.08 39.32 -7.68
CA PRO A 548 -25.19 40.04 -7.07
C PRO A 548 -24.77 41.46 -6.69
N LYS A 549 -25.63 42.43 -7.04
CA LYS A 549 -25.51 43.84 -6.69
C LYS A 549 -25.60 44.01 -5.16
N GLN A 550 -24.51 44.46 -4.53
CA GLN A 550 -24.58 44.98 -3.16
C GLN A 550 -24.98 46.46 -3.20
N GLN A 551 -25.94 46.79 -2.34
CA GLN A 551 -26.56 48.10 -2.18
C GLN A 551 -25.55 49.14 -1.68
N THR A 552 -25.49 50.27 -2.36
CA THR A 552 -24.86 51.51 -1.91
C THR A 552 -25.62 52.04 -0.70
N ARG A 553 -24.96 52.11 0.47
CA ARG A 553 -25.43 52.91 1.61
C ARG A 553 -24.86 54.31 1.50
N ASP A 554 -25.76 55.28 1.44
CA ASP A 554 -25.48 56.71 1.52
C ASP A 554 -24.85 57.07 2.87
N PHE A 555 -23.70 57.74 2.84
CA PHE A 555 -23.12 58.40 4.01
C PHE A 555 -23.38 59.90 3.92
N THR A 556 -24.31 60.38 4.74
CA THR A 556 -24.49 61.80 5.10
C THR A 556 -23.35 62.27 6.01
N PRO A 557 -22.88 63.53 5.91
CA PRO A 557 -21.87 64.07 6.80
C PRO A 557 -22.51 64.58 8.10
N VAL A 558 -22.10 64.02 9.24
CA VAL A 558 -22.44 64.55 10.57
C VAL A 558 -21.34 65.49 11.01
N SER A 559 -21.65 66.79 11.02
CA SER A 559 -20.92 67.81 11.75
C SER A 559 -21.18 67.67 13.25
N ASN A 560 -20.14 67.62 14.08
CA ASN A 560 -20.24 68.10 15.46
C ASN A 560 -18.88 68.57 15.98
N ARG A 561 -18.73 69.90 16.04
CA ARG A 561 -17.76 70.59 16.89
C ARG A 561 -18.23 70.48 18.34
N ARG A 562 -17.38 69.99 19.23
CA ARG A 562 -17.40 70.36 20.64
C ARG A 562 -15.99 70.73 21.08
N THR A 563 -15.87 71.97 21.53
CA THR A 563 -14.77 72.52 22.31
C THR A 563 -14.67 71.81 23.67
N PRO A 564 -13.48 71.69 24.27
CA PRO A 564 -13.36 71.56 25.71
C PRO A 564 -13.21 72.97 26.34
N ARG A 565 -13.98 73.18 27.41
CA ARG A 565 -13.71 74.19 28.43
C ARG A 565 -12.76 73.58 29.48
N PHE A 566 -11.90 74.45 30.01
CA PHE A 566 -10.95 74.33 31.11
C PHE A 566 -9.61 73.68 30.80
#